data_AF-A0A9W7Z1B6-F1
#
_entry.id   AF-A0A9W7Z1B6-F1
#
_cell.length_a   1.000
_cell.length_b   1.000
_cell.length_c   1.000
_cell.angle_alpha   90.00
_cell.angle_beta   90.00
_cell.angle_gamma   90.00
#
_symmetry.space_group_name_H-M   'P 1'
#
loop_
_entity.id
_entity.type
_entity.pdbx_description
1 polymer ?
#
loop_
_entity_poly.entity_id
_entity_poly.type
_entity_poly.pdbx_seq_one_letter_code
_entity_poly.pdbx_strand_id
1 'polypeptide(L)'
;MRVGQVIIGLAGIVCVRGDSASDDGGQLLKCRSSPSSSGLVVAALADGDVLDIECQTHGTSVRGSPIWHRTDRGCYVSDHFMSVNSEFEPQCSSVDATRACTGIAAQGLQLIEQHTGFVARPRADVSGRPTIGFGHTCESQNCTEVPVSLPVSQIQARELLRMDVRNATVCLARSLGSITLNANQWASLVSWTLDVGCNMAASSQLVARLNHGEPANAVAAHELPRWTIFRGKQRDDLVSRRSAELTLFQTQSLDTSYPHCPCCVCLETKKARDVCYFDLGDGAEIKCRYLVEAHKKCMADFGFKI
;
A
#
# COMPACT_ATOMS: atom_id res chain seq x y z
N MET A 1 -21.99 -30.23 19.26
CA MET A 1 -22.54 -29.62 18.03
C MET A 1 -23.26 -28.33 18.40
N ARG A 2 -22.57 -27.20 18.30
CA ARG A 2 -23.17 -25.88 18.07
C ARG A 2 -22.22 -25.20 17.08
N VAL A 3 -22.71 -25.00 15.87
CA VAL A 3 -21.98 -24.39 14.75
C VAL A 3 -21.90 -22.89 15.06
N GLY A 4 -20.69 -22.34 15.22
CA GLY A 4 -20.50 -20.91 15.38
C GLY A 4 -21.03 -20.19 14.13
N GLN A 5 -21.96 -19.25 14.29
CA GLN A 5 -22.48 -18.47 13.17
C GLN A 5 -21.57 -17.28 12.91
N VAL A 6 -20.97 -17.24 11.72
CA VAL A 6 -20.37 -16.06 11.12
C VAL A 6 -21.49 -15.07 10.79
N ILE A 7 -21.47 -13.87 11.35
CA ILE A 7 -22.42 -12.80 11.03
C ILE A 7 -21.66 -11.69 10.32
N ILE A 8 -22.09 -11.39 9.08
CA ILE A 8 -21.58 -10.27 8.30
C ILE A 8 -22.11 -8.98 8.94
N GLY A 9 -21.30 -8.36 9.78
CA GLY A 9 -21.53 -6.99 10.25
C GLY A 9 -21.49 -6.02 9.06
N LEU A 10 -22.31 -4.98 9.10
CA LEU A 10 -22.43 -3.96 8.04
C LEU A 10 -21.12 -3.18 7.84
N ALA A 11 -20.20 -3.76 7.06
CA ALA A 11 -19.07 -3.20 6.30
C ALA A 11 -17.92 -4.23 6.23
N GLY A 12 -18.10 -5.31 5.47
CA GLY A 12 -16.99 -6.09 4.88
C GLY A 12 -16.00 -6.82 5.81
N ILE A 13 -16.16 -6.79 7.14
CA ILE A 13 -15.32 -7.53 8.08
C ILE A 13 -16.06 -8.81 8.48
N VAL A 14 -15.40 -9.95 8.27
CA VAL A 14 -15.89 -11.26 8.71
C VAL A 14 -15.49 -11.40 10.17
N CYS A 15 -16.45 -11.23 11.08
CA CYS A 15 -16.21 -11.43 12.50
C CYS A 15 -16.64 -12.83 12.94
N VAL A 16 -15.80 -13.51 13.72
CA VAL A 16 -16.19 -14.71 14.47
C VAL A 16 -16.83 -14.26 15.78
N ARG A 17 -18.05 -14.75 16.06
CA ARG A 17 -18.82 -14.39 17.25
C ARG A 17 -18.62 -15.40 18.36
N GLY A 18 -18.36 -14.90 19.57
CA GLY A 18 -18.49 -15.69 20.79
C GLY A 18 -17.21 -16.16 21.45
N ASP A 19 -16.05 -15.60 21.08
CA ASP A 19 -14.78 -15.93 21.73
C ASP A 19 -14.64 -15.13 23.03
N SER A 20 -14.21 -15.83 24.09
CA SER A 20 -14.03 -15.24 25.43
C SER A 20 -12.57 -15.01 25.76
N ALA A 21 -12.28 -13.83 26.30
CA ALA A 21 -11.00 -13.52 26.94
C ALA A 21 -10.89 -14.27 28.27
N SER A 22 -9.75 -14.94 28.51
CA SER A 22 -9.43 -15.60 29.77
C SER A 22 -8.00 -15.28 30.18
N ASP A 23 -7.83 -14.70 31.38
CA ASP A 23 -6.53 -14.56 32.03
C ASP A 23 -6.52 -15.51 33.23
N ASP A 24 -5.67 -16.55 33.18
CA ASP A 24 -5.58 -17.67 34.14
C ASP A 24 -5.26 -17.26 35.61
N GLY A 25 -5.41 -15.99 35.98
CA GLY A 25 -5.06 -15.43 37.29
C GLY A 25 -6.02 -14.37 37.85
N GLY A 26 -7.21 -14.16 37.26
CA GLY A 26 -8.23 -13.26 37.81
C GLY A 26 -7.88 -11.76 37.71
N GLN A 27 -6.96 -11.38 36.81
CA GLN A 27 -6.68 -9.98 36.45
C GLN A 27 -7.35 -9.61 35.11
N LEU A 28 -7.54 -8.32 34.88
CA LEU A 28 -8.09 -7.83 33.62
C LEU A 28 -7.07 -8.01 32.48
N LEU A 29 -7.48 -8.68 31.40
CA LEU A 29 -6.67 -8.89 30.21
C LEU A 29 -6.44 -7.58 29.45
N LYS A 30 -5.19 -7.32 29.05
CA LYS A 30 -4.78 -6.06 28.41
C LYS A 30 -4.97 -6.12 26.89
N CYS A 31 -5.89 -5.29 26.36
CA CYS A 31 -6.02 -5.07 24.92
C CYS A 31 -5.09 -3.94 24.46
N ARG A 32 -4.34 -4.15 23.39
CA ARG A 32 -3.21 -3.29 23.01
C ARG A 32 -3.39 -2.61 21.66
N SER A 33 -2.72 -1.47 21.44
CA SER A 33 -2.81 -0.71 20.19
C SER A 33 -2.14 -1.38 18.99
N SER A 34 -1.29 -2.38 19.22
CA SER A 34 -0.57 -3.14 18.20
C SER A 34 -0.40 -4.59 18.66
N PRO A 35 -0.08 -5.55 17.76
CA PRO A 35 0.16 -6.95 18.12
C PRO A 35 1.52 -7.10 18.82
N SER A 36 1.65 -6.49 19.99
CA SER A 36 2.89 -6.41 20.75
C SER A 36 2.60 -6.29 22.23
N SER A 37 3.32 -7.04 23.06
CA SER A 37 3.29 -6.96 24.53
C SER A 37 3.84 -5.62 25.05
N SER A 38 4.53 -4.87 24.19
CA SER A 38 4.98 -3.49 24.43
C SER A 38 4.03 -2.45 23.85
N GLY A 39 2.99 -2.85 23.11
CA GLY A 39 1.95 -1.97 22.61
C GLY A 39 1.20 -1.29 23.75
N LEU A 40 0.76 -0.05 23.54
CA LEU A 40 0.02 0.69 24.56
C LEU A 40 -1.25 -0.07 24.93
N VAL A 41 -1.53 -0.17 26.24
CA VAL A 41 -2.80 -0.74 26.70
C VAL A 41 -3.89 0.29 26.44
N VAL A 42 -4.79 -0.03 25.52
CA VAL A 42 -5.89 0.86 25.10
C VAL A 42 -7.23 0.46 25.69
N ALA A 43 -7.35 -0.79 26.16
CA ALA A 43 -8.50 -1.27 26.91
C ALA A 43 -8.10 -2.43 27.84
N ALA A 44 -8.96 -2.72 28.82
CA ALA A 44 -8.85 -3.86 29.71
C ALA A 44 -10.14 -4.70 29.61
N LEU A 45 -10.00 -6.02 29.58
CA LEU A 45 -11.06 -6.99 29.34
C LEU A 45 -11.22 -7.88 30.57
N ALA A 46 -12.45 -8.12 31.01
CA ALA A 46 -12.73 -9.04 32.10
C ALA A 46 -12.71 -10.49 31.63
N ASP A 47 -12.47 -11.42 32.56
CA ASP A 47 -12.61 -12.85 32.32
C ASP A 47 -14.04 -13.17 31.87
N GLY A 48 -14.18 -13.86 30.75
CA GLY A 48 -15.48 -14.17 30.13
C GLY A 48 -16.08 -13.05 29.26
N ASP A 49 -15.38 -11.92 29.06
CA ASP A 49 -15.79 -10.90 28.09
C ASP A 49 -15.84 -11.50 26.68
N VAL A 50 -16.98 -11.35 26.01
CA VAL A 50 -17.18 -11.81 24.63
C VAL A 50 -16.73 -10.73 23.66
N LEU A 51 -15.85 -11.10 22.73
CA LEU A 51 -15.27 -10.20 21.72
C LEU A 51 -15.44 -10.79 20.32
N ASP A 52 -15.63 -9.91 19.34
CA ASP A 52 -15.66 -10.30 17.93
C ASP A 52 -14.25 -10.14 17.35
N ILE A 53 -13.69 -11.19 16.75
CA ILE A 53 -12.36 -11.18 16.12
C ILE A 53 -12.50 -10.76 14.66
N GLU A 54 -11.84 -9.67 14.28
CA GLU A 54 -11.84 -9.15 12.92
C GLU A 54 -10.78 -9.82 12.04
N CYS A 55 -9.58 -10.05 12.57
CA CYS A 55 -8.48 -10.71 11.85
C CYS A 55 -7.32 -11.14 12.78
N GLN A 56 -6.52 -12.08 12.32
CA GLN A 56 -5.34 -12.62 13.00
C GLN A 56 -4.04 -12.05 12.40
N THR A 57 -3.06 -11.68 13.22
CA THR A 57 -1.74 -11.22 12.79
C THR A 57 -0.65 -11.81 13.67
N HIS A 58 0.61 -11.73 13.22
CA HIS A 58 1.75 -12.05 14.06
C HIS A 58 2.26 -10.83 14.82
N GLY A 59 2.79 -11.12 16.02
CA GLY A 59 3.25 -10.12 16.95
C GLY A 59 4.30 -10.66 17.92
N THR A 60 4.59 -9.91 18.98
CA THR A 60 5.50 -10.42 20.03
C THR A 60 4.95 -11.71 20.62
N SER A 61 5.79 -12.73 20.75
CA SER A 61 5.35 -13.99 21.35
C SER A 61 5.01 -13.80 22.83
N VAL A 62 3.78 -14.17 23.18
CA VAL A 62 3.29 -14.16 24.56
C VAL A 62 3.10 -15.61 24.97
N ARG A 63 3.89 -16.05 25.96
CA ARG A 63 3.87 -17.42 26.49
C ARG A 63 3.90 -18.50 25.39
N GLY A 64 4.69 -18.25 24.35
CA GLY A 64 4.92 -19.19 23.25
C GLY A 64 4.00 -19.01 22.04
N SER A 65 2.91 -18.22 22.13
CA SER A 65 2.09 -17.90 20.96
C SER A 65 2.49 -16.56 20.34
N PRO A 66 2.94 -16.52 19.07
CA PRO A 66 3.20 -15.29 18.32
C PRO A 66 1.95 -14.72 17.66
N ILE A 67 0.78 -15.30 17.94
CA ILE A 67 -0.48 -14.97 17.29
C ILE A 67 -1.20 -13.89 18.10
N TRP A 68 -1.72 -12.90 17.39
CA TRP A 68 -2.51 -11.81 17.93
C TRP A 68 -3.78 -11.62 17.11
N HIS A 69 -4.85 -11.30 17.81
CA HIS A 69 -6.19 -11.13 17.26
C HIS A 69 -6.58 -9.66 17.33
N ARG A 70 -6.95 -9.06 16.20
CA ARG A 70 -7.57 -7.74 16.14
C ARG A 70 -9.04 -7.89 16.47
N THR A 71 -9.50 -7.20 17.50
CA THR A 71 -10.90 -7.22 17.93
C THR A 71 -11.70 -6.12 17.23
N ASP A 72 -13.03 -6.24 17.25
CA ASP A 72 -14.00 -5.23 16.83
C ASP A 72 -13.85 -3.87 17.56
N ARG A 73 -13.17 -3.88 18.72
CA ARG A 73 -12.78 -2.68 19.47
C ARG A 73 -11.52 -2.00 18.93
N GLY A 74 -10.97 -2.48 17.81
CA GLY A 74 -9.81 -1.91 17.13
C GLY A 74 -8.48 -2.11 17.86
N CYS A 75 -8.43 -3.04 18.82
CA CYS A 75 -7.25 -3.35 19.62
C CYS A 75 -6.85 -4.82 19.48
N TYR A 76 -5.64 -5.16 19.90
CA TYR A 76 -5.03 -6.47 19.72
C TYR A 76 -4.92 -7.23 21.04
N VAL A 77 -5.30 -8.49 21.00
CA VAL A 77 -5.19 -9.43 22.13
C VAL A 77 -4.37 -10.63 21.68
N SER A 78 -3.51 -11.15 22.55
CA SER A 78 -2.72 -12.34 22.23
C SER A 78 -3.62 -13.57 22.26
N ASP A 79 -3.44 -14.43 21.27
CA ASP A 79 -4.08 -15.74 21.11
C ASP A 79 -3.99 -16.61 22.36
N HIS A 80 -2.85 -16.56 23.06
CA HIS A 80 -2.66 -17.26 24.32
C HIS A 80 -3.77 -17.04 25.37
N PHE A 81 -4.41 -15.86 25.38
CA PHE A 81 -5.43 -15.48 26.36
C PHE A 81 -6.86 -15.56 25.82
N MET A 82 -7.04 -16.22 24.67
CA MET A 82 -8.34 -16.33 24.02
C MET A 82 -8.66 -17.81 23.79
N SER A 83 -9.88 -18.18 24.15
CA SER A 83 -10.41 -19.50 23.82
C SER A 83 -11.04 -19.45 22.43
N VAL A 84 -10.21 -19.44 21.39
CA VAL A 84 -10.69 -19.40 20.00
C VAL A 84 -11.05 -20.80 19.49
N ASN A 85 -12.15 -20.90 18.74
CA ASN A 85 -12.45 -22.12 17.99
C ASN A 85 -11.59 -22.12 16.71
N SER A 86 -10.75 -23.15 16.54
CA SER A 86 -9.62 -23.15 15.60
C SER A 86 -9.99 -23.28 14.12
N GLU A 87 -11.18 -22.85 13.71
CA GLU A 87 -11.63 -22.93 12.32
C GLU A 87 -11.87 -21.53 11.76
N PHE A 88 -10.85 -21.03 11.06
CA PHE A 88 -10.95 -19.98 10.05
C PHE A 88 -11.10 -18.53 10.56
N GLU A 89 -9.99 -17.96 11.04
CA GLU A 89 -9.85 -16.51 11.18
C GLU A 89 -9.11 -15.91 9.97
N PRO A 90 -9.60 -14.81 9.37
CA PRO A 90 -8.92 -14.16 8.27
C PRO A 90 -7.60 -13.53 8.76
N GLN A 91 -6.50 -13.71 8.01
CA GLN A 91 -5.23 -13.04 8.33
C GLN A 91 -5.36 -11.55 8.05
N CYS A 92 -4.96 -10.71 9.02
CA CYS A 92 -4.83 -9.28 8.81
C CYS A 92 -3.89 -9.09 7.63
N SER A 93 -4.40 -8.54 6.53
CA SER A 93 -3.59 -8.26 5.36
C SER A 93 -2.47 -7.32 5.81
N SER A 94 -1.22 -7.82 5.79
CA SER A 94 -0.06 -7.05 6.22
C SER A 94 0.07 -5.84 5.31
N VAL A 95 -0.39 -4.71 5.81
CA VAL A 95 -0.03 -3.41 5.26
C VAL A 95 1.49 -3.27 5.44
N ASP A 96 2.19 -2.90 4.37
CA ASP A 96 3.57 -2.39 4.28
C ASP A 96 4.67 -3.31 3.70
N ALA A 97 5.34 -2.80 2.65
CA ALA A 97 6.66 -2.16 2.81
C ALA A 97 7.56 -2.18 1.53
N THR A 98 7.04 -1.89 0.33
CA THR A 98 7.81 -1.11 -0.69
C THR A 98 7.40 0.36 -0.55
N ARG A 99 8.27 1.36 -0.67
CA ARG A 99 7.93 2.77 -0.50
C ARG A 99 8.87 3.54 -1.43
N ALA A 100 8.62 3.37 -2.72
CA ALA A 100 7.92 4.48 -3.36
C ALA A 100 6.48 4.38 -2.87
N CYS A 101 5.89 5.46 -2.36
CA CYS A 101 4.52 5.45 -1.84
C CYS A 101 3.63 4.46 -2.60
N THR A 102 3.21 3.35 -2.00
CA THR A 102 2.43 2.33 -2.73
C THR A 102 1.02 2.83 -3.06
N GLY A 103 0.61 3.95 -2.46
CA GLY A 103 -0.61 4.67 -2.77
C GLY A 103 -0.36 6.17 -2.88
N ILE A 104 -1.43 6.88 -3.17
CA ILE A 104 -1.49 8.34 -3.27
C ILE A 104 -2.67 8.85 -2.45
N ALA A 105 -2.74 10.16 -2.21
CA ALA A 105 -3.89 10.77 -1.56
C ALA A 105 -5.20 10.42 -2.29
N ALA A 106 -6.31 10.34 -1.55
CA ALA A 106 -7.62 9.95 -2.09
C ALA A 106 -8.06 10.83 -3.27
N GLN A 107 -7.73 12.13 -3.22
CA GLN A 107 -7.97 13.09 -4.29
C GLN A 107 -7.27 12.69 -5.60
N GLY A 108 -6.07 12.10 -5.52
CA GLY A 108 -5.37 11.57 -6.69
C GLY A 108 -6.07 10.36 -7.29
N LEU A 109 -6.56 9.42 -6.47
CA LEU A 109 -7.33 8.27 -6.95
C LEU A 109 -8.63 8.72 -7.62
N GLN A 110 -9.35 9.66 -7.02
CA GLN A 110 -10.56 10.23 -7.58
C GLN A 110 -10.31 10.92 -8.93
N LEU A 111 -9.22 11.70 -9.03
CA LEU A 111 -8.81 12.34 -10.27
C LEU A 111 -8.55 11.30 -11.37
N ILE A 112 -7.82 10.23 -11.06
CA ILE A 112 -7.53 9.16 -12.03
C ILE A 112 -8.83 8.47 -12.46
N GLU A 113 -9.71 8.09 -11.53
CA GLU A 113 -10.99 7.45 -11.87
C GLU A 113 -11.84 8.34 -12.80
N GLN A 114 -11.91 9.65 -12.51
CA GLN A 114 -12.69 10.62 -13.28
C GLN A 114 -12.18 10.82 -14.71
N HIS A 115 -10.86 11.00 -14.89
CA HIS A 115 -10.28 11.27 -16.20
C HIS A 115 -10.08 10.03 -17.06
N THR A 116 -9.99 8.85 -16.44
CA THR A 116 -9.77 7.59 -17.17
C THR A 116 -11.08 6.90 -17.54
N GLY A 117 -12.08 6.99 -16.67
CA GLY A 117 -13.35 6.28 -16.82
C GLY A 117 -13.23 4.77 -16.58
N PHE A 118 -14.37 4.13 -16.35
CA PHE A 118 -14.46 2.69 -16.04
C PHE A 118 -14.79 1.85 -17.27
N VAL A 119 -14.00 0.80 -17.50
CA VAL A 119 -14.17 -0.15 -18.61
C VAL A 119 -14.31 -1.58 -18.08
N ALA A 120 -15.54 -2.12 -18.13
CA ALA A 120 -15.86 -3.42 -17.54
C ALA A 120 -15.31 -4.64 -18.33
N ARG A 121 -15.02 -4.49 -19.63
CA ARG A 121 -14.51 -5.55 -20.52
C ARG A 121 -13.44 -4.98 -21.44
N PRO A 122 -12.45 -5.78 -21.87
CA PRO A 122 -11.34 -5.32 -22.70
C PRO A 122 -11.84 -4.50 -23.89
N ARG A 123 -11.36 -3.25 -23.98
CA ARG A 123 -11.69 -2.34 -25.08
C ARG A 123 -10.42 -1.64 -25.54
N ALA A 124 -10.27 -1.49 -26.86
CA ALA A 124 -9.16 -0.73 -27.43
C ALA A 124 -9.16 0.72 -26.94
N ASP A 125 -8.02 1.19 -26.45
CA ASP A 125 -7.75 2.59 -26.15
C ASP A 125 -7.50 3.40 -27.44
N VAL A 126 -7.16 4.69 -27.30
CA VAL A 126 -6.82 5.58 -28.43
C VAL A 126 -5.58 5.16 -29.22
N SER A 127 -4.76 4.27 -28.65
CA SER A 127 -3.57 3.67 -29.28
C SER A 127 -3.86 2.29 -29.89
N GLY A 128 -5.07 1.75 -29.70
CA GLY A 128 -5.49 0.43 -30.17
C GLY A 128 -5.21 -0.71 -29.20
N ARG A 129 -4.72 -0.44 -27.98
CA ARG A 129 -4.36 -1.47 -27.00
C ARG A 129 -5.57 -1.85 -26.14
N PRO A 130 -5.76 -3.15 -25.83
CA PRO A 130 -6.86 -3.62 -24.97
C PRO A 130 -6.71 -3.10 -23.53
N THR A 131 -7.73 -2.44 -23.02
CA THR A 131 -7.73 -1.78 -21.71
C THR A 131 -8.97 -2.15 -20.90
N ILE A 132 -8.81 -2.32 -19.58
CA ILE A 132 -9.88 -2.63 -18.62
C ILE A 132 -9.79 -1.74 -17.36
N GLY A 133 -10.83 -1.76 -16.55
CA GLY A 133 -10.88 -1.04 -15.27
C GLY A 133 -10.71 0.47 -15.47
N PHE A 134 -9.83 1.08 -14.69
CA PHE A 134 -9.48 2.50 -14.79
C PHE A 134 -8.16 2.70 -15.54
N GLY A 135 -8.09 2.22 -16.78
CA GLY A 135 -6.94 2.44 -17.66
C GLY A 135 -5.86 1.36 -17.64
N HIS A 136 -6.10 0.23 -16.97
CA HIS A 136 -5.15 -0.89 -16.97
C HIS A 136 -5.03 -1.46 -18.37
N THR A 137 -3.85 -1.36 -18.96
CA THR A 137 -3.63 -1.87 -20.31
C THR A 137 -3.12 -3.29 -20.27
N CYS A 138 -3.79 -4.15 -21.02
CA CYS A 138 -3.49 -5.57 -21.11
C CYS A 138 -2.40 -5.85 -22.14
N GLU A 139 -1.65 -6.92 -21.89
CA GLU A 139 -0.68 -7.50 -22.81
C GLU A 139 -1.37 -8.37 -23.86
N SER A 140 -2.46 -9.06 -23.49
CA SER A 140 -3.24 -9.89 -24.41
C SER A 140 -4.56 -9.23 -24.82
N GLN A 141 -5.06 -9.61 -26.01
CA GLN A 141 -6.31 -9.07 -26.56
C GLN A 141 -7.53 -9.30 -25.64
N ASN A 142 -7.49 -10.36 -24.84
CA ASN A 142 -8.57 -10.77 -23.95
C ASN A 142 -8.28 -10.49 -22.47
N CYS A 143 -7.14 -9.85 -22.14
CA CYS A 143 -6.71 -9.55 -20.77
C CYS A 143 -6.68 -10.78 -19.84
N THR A 144 -6.35 -11.97 -20.36
CA THR A 144 -6.36 -13.22 -19.57
C THR A 144 -5.20 -13.32 -18.57
N GLU A 145 -4.16 -12.52 -18.73
CA GLU A 145 -3.01 -12.41 -17.84
C GLU A 145 -3.34 -11.70 -16.53
N VAL A 146 -4.45 -10.94 -16.49
CA VAL A 146 -4.88 -10.21 -15.31
C VAL A 146 -5.70 -11.14 -14.41
N PRO A 147 -5.38 -11.28 -13.11
CA PRO A 147 -6.07 -12.20 -12.19
C PRO A 147 -7.43 -11.64 -11.72
N VAL A 148 -8.30 -11.29 -12.65
CA VAL A 148 -9.65 -10.77 -12.39
C VAL A 148 -10.68 -11.47 -13.25
N SER A 149 -11.90 -11.63 -12.71
CA SER A 149 -13.02 -12.13 -13.50
C SER A 149 -13.56 -11.03 -14.41
N LEU A 150 -13.84 -11.39 -15.67
CA LEU A 150 -14.49 -10.50 -16.63
C LEU A 150 -16.01 -10.79 -16.68
N PRO A 151 -16.88 -9.77 -16.74
CA PRO A 151 -16.57 -8.34 -16.69
C PRO A 151 -16.05 -7.93 -15.30
N VAL A 152 -15.01 -7.08 -15.26
CA VAL A 152 -14.49 -6.56 -13.99
C VAL A 152 -15.54 -5.70 -13.30
N SER A 153 -15.66 -5.85 -11.99
CA SER A 153 -16.41 -4.92 -11.14
C SER A 153 -15.61 -3.64 -10.87
N GLN A 154 -16.28 -2.59 -10.40
CA GLN A 154 -15.58 -1.38 -9.95
C GLN A 154 -14.60 -1.66 -8.80
N ILE A 155 -14.92 -2.61 -7.91
CA ILE A 155 -14.03 -2.98 -6.80
C ILE A 155 -12.75 -3.61 -7.37
N GLN A 156 -12.88 -4.61 -8.24
CA GLN A 156 -11.73 -5.22 -8.91
C GLN A 156 -10.92 -4.19 -9.71
N ALA A 157 -11.60 -3.29 -10.43
CA ALA A 157 -10.94 -2.21 -11.17
C ALA A 157 -10.17 -1.23 -10.27
N ARG A 158 -10.64 -0.98 -9.04
CA ARG A 158 -9.89 -0.18 -8.06
C ARG A 158 -8.68 -0.92 -7.52
N GLU A 159 -8.77 -2.22 -7.29
CA GLU A 159 -7.58 -3.01 -6.91
C GLU A 159 -6.53 -3.02 -8.02
N LEU A 160 -6.96 -3.19 -9.28
CA LEU A 160 -6.14 -2.98 -10.47
C LEU A 160 -5.47 -1.62 -10.49
N LEU A 161 -6.25 -0.55 -10.32
CA LEU A 161 -5.74 0.81 -10.28
C LEU A 161 -4.68 1.01 -9.17
N ARG A 162 -4.87 0.40 -7.98
CA ARG A 162 -3.88 0.48 -6.90
C ARG A 162 -2.56 -0.19 -7.28
N MET A 163 -2.61 -1.32 -8.01
CA MET A 163 -1.40 -1.96 -8.53
C MET A 163 -0.69 -1.08 -9.56
N ASP A 164 -1.44 -0.46 -10.47
CA ASP A 164 -0.88 0.44 -11.48
C ASP A 164 -0.27 1.70 -10.84
N VAL A 165 -0.96 2.29 -9.86
CA VAL A 165 -0.46 3.40 -9.03
C VAL A 165 0.85 3.01 -8.37
N ARG A 166 0.96 1.82 -7.78
CA ARG A 166 2.21 1.33 -7.19
C ARG A 166 3.34 1.24 -8.21
N ASN A 167 3.06 0.80 -9.44
CA ASN A 167 4.08 0.74 -10.48
C ASN A 167 4.52 2.14 -10.93
N ALA A 168 3.58 3.06 -11.08
CA ALA A 168 3.85 4.45 -11.43
C ALA A 168 4.64 5.18 -10.33
N THR A 169 4.32 4.94 -9.06
CA THR A 169 5.03 5.53 -7.92
C THR A 169 6.47 5.04 -7.88
N VAL A 170 6.69 3.73 -8.02
CA VAL A 170 8.03 3.12 -8.08
C VAL A 170 8.83 3.67 -9.24
N CYS A 171 8.23 3.82 -10.42
CA CYS A 171 8.90 4.45 -11.55
C CYS A 171 9.32 5.89 -11.23
N LEU A 172 8.35 6.75 -10.88
CA LEU A 172 8.59 8.18 -10.69
C LEU A 172 9.60 8.44 -9.57
N ALA A 173 9.53 7.67 -8.49
CA ALA A 173 10.44 7.77 -7.35
C ALA A 173 11.90 7.49 -7.73
N ARG A 174 12.17 6.62 -8.72
CA ARG A 174 13.53 6.34 -9.22
C ARG A 174 14.10 7.50 -10.03
N SER A 175 13.25 8.32 -10.63
CA SER A 175 13.66 9.43 -11.49
C SER A 175 13.78 10.75 -10.74
N LEU A 176 13.16 10.86 -9.56
CA LEU A 176 13.25 12.04 -8.70
C LEU A 176 14.45 11.94 -7.74
N GLY A 177 15.10 13.08 -7.50
CA GLY A 177 16.22 13.23 -6.56
C GLY A 177 15.75 13.61 -5.16
N SER A 178 16.52 14.44 -4.46
CA SER A 178 16.28 14.81 -3.05
C SER A 178 15.11 15.79 -2.80
N ILE A 179 14.17 15.92 -3.74
CA ILE A 179 13.03 16.85 -3.60
C ILE A 179 12.03 16.36 -2.56
N THR A 180 11.45 17.29 -1.79
CA THR A 180 10.33 17.01 -0.89
C THR A 180 9.01 17.53 -1.45
N LEU A 181 8.01 16.66 -1.56
CA LEU A 181 6.67 16.96 -2.07
C LEU A 181 5.60 16.63 -1.02
N ASN A 182 4.55 17.45 -0.99
CA ASN A 182 3.35 17.14 -0.20
C ASN A 182 2.49 16.04 -0.87
N ALA A 183 1.50 15.52 -0.14
CA ALA A 183 0.66 14.42 -0.58
C ALA A 183 -0.10 14.71 -1.89
N ASN A 184 -0.58 15.93 -2.09
CA ASN A 184 -1.31 16.32 -3.30
C ASN A 184 -0.37 16.49 -4.50
N GLN A 185 0.81 17.08 -4.28
CA GLN A 185 1.85 17.22 -5.30
C GLN A 185 2.28 15.85 -5.82
N TRP A 186 2.57 14.92 -4.91
CA TRP A 186 2.91 13.55 -5.28
C TRP A 186 1.77 12.82 -6.00
N ALA A 187 0.55 12.91 -5.49
CA ALA A 187 -0.63 12.29 -6.10
C ALA A 187 -0.87 12.79 -7.53
N SER A 188 -0.70 14.09 -7.76
CA SER A 188 -0.79 14.71 -9.09
C SER A 188 0.27 14.16 -10.04
N LEU A 189 1.55 14.10 -9.64
CA LEU A 189 2.62 13.57 -10.50
C LEU A 189 2.46 12.09 -10.80
N VAL A 190 1.92 11.30 -9.87
CA VAL A 190 1.64 9.88 -10.10
C VAL A 190 0.49 9.71 -11.10
N SER A 191 -0.58 10.52 -11.01
CA SER A 191 -1.65 10.52 -12.02
C SER A 191 -1.10 10.88 -13.40
N TRP A 192 -0.26 11.91 -13.50
CA TRP A 192 0.41 12.27 -14.74
C TRP A 192 1.27 11.12 -15.27
N THR A 193 2.04 10.46 -14.40
CA THR A 193 2.93 9.36 -14.79
C THR A 193 2.14 8.16 -15.33
N LEU A 194 0.95 7.87 -14.80
CA LEU A 194 0.07 6.84 -15.34
C LEU A 194 -0.44 7.17 -16.75
N ASP A 195 -0.69 8.45 -17.03
CA ASP A 195 -1.15 8.94 -18.34
C ASP A 195 -0.05 8.88 -19.40
N VAL A 196 1.14 9.40 -19.08
CA VAL A 196 2.23 9.55 -20.07
C VAL A 196 3.18 8.34 -20.12
N GLY A 197 3.15 7.50 -19.09
CA GLY A 197 4.03 6.36 -18.94
C GLY A 197 5.40 6.69 -18.34
N CYS A 198 6.01 5.67 -17.74
CA CYS A 198 7.24 5.78 -16.97
C CYS A 198 8.41 6.43 -17.73
N ASN A 199 8.69 5.97 -18.94
CA ASN A 199 9.85 6.43 -19.71
C ASN A 199 9.73 7.93 -20.05
N MET A 200 8.55 8.37 -20.47
CA MET A 200 8.29 9.78 -20.81
C MET A 200 8.36 10.67 -19.57
N ALA A 201 7.82 10.20 -18.45
CA ALA A 201 7.91 10.92 -17.18
C ALA A 201 9.37 11.08 -16.74
N ALA A 202 10.14 9.99 -16.74
CA ALA A 202 11.53 9.95 -16.32
C ALA A 202 12.45 10.91 -17.11
N SER A 203 12.24 11.02 -18.42
CA SER A 203 13.04 11.89 -19.31
C SER A 203 12.49 13.31 -19.45
N SER A 204 11.48 13.69 -18.67
CA SER A 204 10.78 14.98 -18.83
C SER A 204 11.58 16.18 -18.29
N GLN A 205 11.30 17.35 -18.85
CA GLN A 205 11.76 18.62 -18.27
C GLN A 205 11.12 18.88 -16.90
N LEU A 206 9.91 18.37 -16.66
CA LEU A 206 9.27 18.40 -15.34
C LEU A 206 10.17 17.75 -14.28
N VAL A 207 10.54 16.49 -14.46
CA VAL A 207 11.39 15.75 -13.51
C VAL A 207 12.78 16.38 -13.43
N ALA A 208 13.37 16.78 -14.55
CA ALA A 208 14.69 17.43 -14.56
C ALA A 208 14.72 18.72 -13.73
N ARG A 209 13.71 19.59 -13.88
CA ARG A 209 13.61 20.86 -13.15
C ARG A 209 13.32 20.66 -11.66
N LEU A 210 12.48 19.68 -11.31
CA LEU A 210 12.27 19.30 -9.90
C LEU A 210 13.58 18.80 -9.26
N ASN A 211 14.37 18.01 -9.97
CA ASN A 211 15.67 17.52 -9.48
C ASN A 211 16.71 18.63 -9.35
N HIS A 212 16.60 19.67 -10.16
CA HIS A 212 17.43 20.87 -10.06
C HIS A 212 17.04 21.77 -8.86
N GLY A 213 15.99 21.40 -8.11
CA GLY A 213 15.56 22.14 -6.92
C GLY A 213 14.76 23.40 -7.23
N GLU A 214 14.24 23.54 -8.46
CA GLU A 214 13.34 24.65 -8.79
C GLU A 214 12.03 24.57 -7.97
N PRO A 215 11.36 25.71 -7.70
CA PRO A 215 10.13 25.72 -6.91
C PRO A 215 9.04 24.84 -7.53
N ALA A 216 8.63 23.80 -6.82
CA ALA A 216 7.78 22.74 -7.35
C ALA A 216 6.47 23.25 -7.99
N ASN A 217 5.79 24.21 -7.35
CA ASN A 217 4.55 24.79 -7.89
C ASN A 217 4.79 25.58 -9.19
N ALA A 218 5.94 26.24 -9.33
CA ALA A 218 6.29 26.94 -10.57
C ALA A 218 6.60 25.92 -11.67
N VAL A 219 7.40 24.90 -11.39
CA VAL A 219 7.71 23.82 -12.35
C VAL A 219 6.42 23.15 -12.85
N ALA A 220 5.53 22.75 -11.94
CA ALA A 220 4.26 22.11 -12.32
C ALA A 220 3.38 23.02 -13.19
N ALA A 221 3.28 24.31 -12.86
CA ALA A 221 2.51 25.29 -13.64
C ALA A 221 3.05 25.50 -15.06
N HIS A 222 4.37 25.43 -15.24
CA HIS A 222 5.00 25.57 -16.55
C HIS A 222 4.99 24.27 -17.37
N GLU A 223 5.14 23.12 -16.72
CA GLU A 223 5.39 21.85 -17.41
C GLU A 223 4.12 21.03 -17.66
N LEU A 224 3.20 20.90 -16.69
CA LEU A 224 2.00 20.05 -16.86
C LEU A 224 1.14 20.44 -18.08
N PRO A 225 0.86 21.74 -18.36
CA PRO A 225 0.05 22.13 -19.53
C PRO A 225 0.65 21.76 -20.89
N ARG A 226 1.95 21.42 -20.95
CA ARG A 226 2.63 21.05 -22.20
C ARG A 226 2.34 19.61 -22.62
N TRP A 227 1.86 18.77 -21.70
CA TRP A 227 1.56 17.36 -21.92
C TRP A 227 0.11 17.15 -22.40
N THR A 228 -0.28 17.88 -23.46
CA THR A 228 -1.66 17.92 -24.00
C THR A 228 -1.76 17.50 -25.48
N ILE A 229 -0.66 17.05 -26.07
CA ILE A 229 -0.56 16.71 -27.48
C ILE A 229 -0.43 15.20 -27.64
N PHE A 230 -1.30 14.60 -28.45
CA PHE A 230 -1.20 13.20 -28.87
C PHE A 230 -1.18 13.12 -30.40
N ARG A 231 -0.20 12.41 -30.97
CA ARG A 231 0.01 12.29 -32.43
C ARG A 231 0.00 13.65 -33.16
N GLY A 232 0.67 14.64 -32.57
CA GLY A 232 0.83 15.99 -33.16
C GLY A 232 -0.41 16.89 -33.08
N LYS A 233 -1.49 16.46 -32.41
CA LYS A 233 -2.70 17.26 -32.23
C LYS A 233 -3.00 17.48 -30.75
N GLN A 234 -3.44 18.69 -30.41
CA GLN A 234 -3.94 18.98 -29.08
C GLN A 234 -5.21 18.17 -28.80
N ARG A 235 -5.36 17.75 -27.55
CA ARG A 235 -6.44 16.89 -27.06
C ARG A 235 -7.15 17.55 -25.90
N ASP A 236 -8.43 17.88 -26.07
CA ASP A 236 -9.23 18.58 -25.04
C ASP A 236 -9.34 17.77 -23.74
N ASP A 237 -9.43 16.44 -23.86
CA ASP A 237 -9.39 15.50 -22.75
C ASP A 237 -8.09 15.61 -21.94
N LEU A 238 -6.94 15.72 -22.63
CA LEU A 238 -5.65 15.92 -21.97
C LEU A 238 -5.56 17.34 -21.37
N VAL A 239 -6.02 18.38 -22.06
CA VAL A 239 -6.04 19.76 -21.53
C VAL A 239 -6.81 19.81 -20.20
N SER A 240 -8.00 19.20 -20.16
CA SER A 240 -8.80 19.10 -18.94
C SER A 240 -8.07 18.34 -17.83
N ARG A 241 -7.48 17.18 -18.15
CA ARG A 241 -6.71 16.36 -17.19
C ARG A 241 -5.50 17.10 -16.63
N ARG A 242 -4.69 17.75 -17.48
CA ARG A 242 -3.51 18.53 -17.05
C ARG A 242 -3.91 19.68 -16.13
N SER A 243 -5.03 20.34 -16.43
CA SER A 243 -5.56 21.41 -15.57
C SER A 243 -5.95 20.88 -14.19
N ALA A 244 -6.70 19.77 -14.12
CA ALA A 244 -7.11 19.17 -12.84
C ALA A 244 -5.89 18.70 -12.01
N GLU A 245 -4.90 18.10 -12.67
CA GLU A 245 -3.67 17.67 -12.00
C GLU A 245 -2.85 18.86 -11.48
N LEU A 246 -2.79 19.97 -12.24
CA LEU A 246 -2.16 21.20 -11.76
C LEU A 246 -2.90 21.80 -10.56
N THR A 247 -4.23 21.83 -10.61
CA THR A 247 -5.06 22.28 -9.46
C THR A 247 -4.79 21.42 -8.23
N LEU A 248 -4.76 20.10 -8.37
CA LEU A 248 -4.41 19.20 -7.26
C LEU A 248 -2.99 19.50 -6.76
N PHE A 249 -2.01 19.63 -7.66
CA PHE A 249 -0.62 19.89 -7.29
C PHE A 249 -0.45 21.18 -6.46
N GLN A 250 -1.18 22.24 -6.83
CA GLN A 250 -1.14 23.53 -6.15
C GLN A 250 -1.97 23.58 -4.87
N THR A 251 -2.86 22.60 -4.65
CA THR A 251 -3.68 22.52 -3.43
C THR A 251 -2.79 22.19 -2.24
N GLN A 252 -2.75 23.08 -1.25
CA GLN A 252 -1.94 22.91 -0.06
C GLN A 252 -2.35 21.64 0.71
N SER A 253 -1.36 20.86 1.11
CA SER A 253 -1.51 19.75 2.06
C SER A 253 -0.40 19.87 3.11
N LEU A 254 -0.74 19.53 4.35
CA LEU A 254 0.22 19.49 5.46
C LEU A 254 1.00 18.17 5.49
N ASP A 255 0.54 17.16 4.75
CA ASP A 255 1.16 15.83 4.72
C ASP A 255 2.29 15.80 3.69
N THR A 256 3.48 15.37 4.11
CA THR A 256 4.59 15.08 3.19
C THR A 256 4.50 13.63 2.71
N SER A 257 4.89 13.37 1.45
CA SER A 257 4.77 12.03 0.86
C SER A 257 6.02 11.57 0.10
N TYR A 258 6.86 12.48 -0.38
CA TYR A 258 8.12 12.16 -1.03
C TYR A 258 9.20 13.12 -0.52
N PRO A 259 10.46 12.71 -0.23
CA PRO A 259 11.02 11.36 -0.38
C PRO A 259 10.81 10.50 0.88
N HIS A 260 10.12 11.00 1.91
CA HIS A 260 10.03 10.30 3.20
C HIS A 260 9.10 9.09 3.13
N CYS A 261 9.74 7.97 2.82
CA CYS A 261 9.14 6.68 2.58
C CYS A 261 9.94 5.56 3.32
N PRO A 262 9.99 5.59 4.66
CA PRO A 262 11.07 4.97 5.43
C PRO A 262 11.09 3.44 5.61
N CYS A 263 10.22 2.63 5.01
CA CYS A 263 10.15 1.19 5.38
C CYS A 263 10.62 0.16 4.34
N CYS A 264 11.29 0.52 3.24
CA CYS A 264 10.96 -0.22 2.02
C CYS A 264 11.97 -0.48 0.89
N VAL A 265 13.23 -0.63 1.24
CA VAL A 265 14.26 -1.00 0.27
C VAL A 265 14.92 -2.30 0.74
N CYS A 266 15.51 -3.05 -0.19
CA CYS A 266 16.25 -4.29 0.11
C CYS A 266 15.40 -5.42 0.70
N LEU A 267 14.16 -5.57 0.25
CA LEU A 267 13.21 -6.56 0.78
C LEU A 267 13.68 -8.01 0.63
N GLU A 268 14.36 -8.37 -0.46
CA GLU A 268 14.84 -9.73 -0.68
C GLU A 268 15.98 -10.08 0.28
N THR A 269 17.00 -9.22 0.40
CA THR A 269 18.10 -9.42 1.33
C THR A 269 17.65 -9.27 2.79
N LYS A 270 16.66 -8.42 3.05
CA LYS A 270 16.01 -8.29 4.37
C LYS A 270 15.27 -9.57 4.73
N LYS A 271 14.40 -10.07 3.84
CA LYS A 271 13.64 -11.30 4.06
C LYS A 271 14.58 -12.50 4.24
N ALA A 272 15.61 -12.64 3.42
CA ALA A 272 16.58 -13.72 3.56
C ALA A 272 17.34 -13.64 4.89
N ARG A 273 17.79 -12.43 5.29
CA ARG A 273 18.40 -12.20 6.60
C ARG A 273 17.43 -12.53 7.73
N ASP A 274 16.20 -12.03 7.67
CA ASP A 274 15.20 -12.15 8.73
C ASP A 274 14.76 -13.62 8.89
N VAL A 275 14.59 -14.36 7.78
CA VAL A 275 14.35 -15.81 7.78
C VAL A 275 15.54 -16.55 8.39
N CYS A 276 16.78 -16.25 7.98
CA CYS A 276 17.97 -16.89 8.54
C CYS A 276 18.11 -16.66 10.06
N TYR A 277 17.86 -15.43 10.53
CA TYR A 277 17.87 -15.10 11.95
C TYR A 277 16.74 -15.80 12.71
N PHE A 278 15.57 -15.93 12.09
CA PHE A 278 14.43 -16.65 12.65
C PHE A 278 14.71 -18.15 12.78
N ASP A 279 15.30 -18.78 11.76
CA ASP A 279 15.50 -20.22 11.69
C ASP A 279 16.69 -20.71 12.55
N LEU A 280 17.76 -19.91 12.67
CA LEU A 280 19.03 -20.37 13.25
C LEU A 280 19.24 -19.99 14.72
N GLY A 281 18.39 -19.14 15.30
CA GLY A 281 18.41 -18.80 16.73
C GLY A 281 19.81 -18.41 17.24
N ASP A 282 20.33 -19.16 18.21
CA ASP A 282 21.64 -18.88 18.82
C ASP A 282 22.82 -19.03 17.82
N GLY A 283 23.61 -17.96 17.71
CA GLY A 283 24.74 -17.86 16.77
C GLY A 283 24.37 -17.36 15.37
N ALA A 284 23.12 -16.91 15.15
CA ALA A 284 22.67 -16.33 13.89
C ALA A 284 23.52 -15.12 13.45
N GLU A 285 24.10 -14.37 14.39
CA GLU A 285 25.00 -13.24 14.13
C GLU A 285 26.31 -13.64 13.43
N ILE A 286 26.73 -14.90 13.57
CA ILE A 286 27.88 -15.46 12.84
C ILE A 286 27.39 -16.17 11.58
N LYS A 287 26.35 -17.00 11.69
CA LYS A 287 25.86 -17.87 10.61
C LYS A 287 25.14 -17.10 9.49
N CYS A 288 24.44 -16.01 9.80
CA CYS A 288 23.70 -15.17 8.84
C CYS A 288 24.49 -13.91 8.43
N ARG A 289 25.76 -13.79 8.84
CA ARG A 289 26.59 -12.59 8.60
C ARG A 289 26.67 -12.21 7.12
N TYR A 290 26.76 -13.19 6.24
CA TYR A 290 26.80 -12.94 4.79
C TYR A 290 25.50 -12.30 4.26
N LEU A 291 24.33 -12.63 4.84
CA LEU A 291 23.04 -12.03 4.49
C LEU A 291 22.88 -10.62 5.08
N VAL A 292 23.44 -10.39 6.27
CA VAL A 292 23.53 -9.04 6.87
C VAL A 292 24.38 -8.14 5.99
N GLU A 293 25.57 -8.59 5.57
CA GLU A 293 26.45 -7.81 4.70
C GLU A 293 25.84 -7.61 3.30
N ALA A 294 25.13 -8.61 2.75
CA ALA A 294 24.35 -8.45 1.52
C ALA A 294 23.22 -7.41 1.66
N HIS A 295 22.52 -7.39 2.80
CA HIS A 295 21.48 -6.40 3.07
C HIS A 295 22.05 -4.99 3.25
N LYS A 296 23.14 -4.84 3.99
CA LYS A 296 23.84 -3.55 4.15
C LYS A 296 24.39 -3.04 2.82
N LYS A 297 24.99 -3.91 2.00
CA LYS A 297 25.46 -3.56 0.65
C LYS A 297 24.31 -3.05 -0.22
N CYS A 298 23.19 -3.79 -0.24
CA CYS A 298 21.99 -3.34 -0.93
C CYS A 298 21.56 -1.95 -0.46
N MET A 299 21.50 -1.71 0.85
CA MET A 299 21.11 -0.40 1.39
C MET A 299 22.12 0.70 1.01
N ALA A 300 23.42 0.42 1.03
CA ALA A 300 24.45 1.36 0.58
C ALA A 300 24.33 1.70 -0.91
N ASP A 301 23.97 0.73 -1.77
CA ASP A 301 23.75 0.94 -3.21
C ASP A 301 22.55 1.89 -3.48
N PHE A 302 21.61 2.01 -2.53
CA PHE A 302 20.51 3.00 -2.56
C PHE A 302 20.84 4.32 -1.83
N GLY A 303 22.12 4.55 -1.47
CA GLY A 303 22.59 5.81 -0.90
C GLY A 303 22.33 5.99 0.60
N PHE A 304 21.88 4.94 1.29
CA PHE A 304 21.76 4.97 2.75
C PHE A 304 23.15 4.92 3.40
N LYS A 305 23.38 5.73 4.44
CA LYS A 305 24.59 5.65 5.28
C LYS A 305 24.38 4.56 6.32
N ILE A 306 25.16 3.47 6.24
CA ILE A 306 25.04 2.24 7.05
C ILE A 306 26.18 2.13 8.05
#